data_AF-A0A2V6SL03-F1
#
_entry.id   AF-A0A2V6SL03-F1
#
_cell.length_a   1.000
_cell.length_b   1.000
_cell.length_c   1.000
_cell.angle_alpha   90.00
_cell.angle_beta   90.00
_cell.angle_gamma   90.00
#
_symmetry.space_group_name_H-M   'P 1'
#
loop_
_entity.id
_entity.type
_entity.pdbx_description
1 polymer ?
#
loop_
_entity_poly.entity_id
_entity_poly.type
_entity_poly.pdbx_seq_one_letter_code
_entity_poly.pdbx_strand_id
1 'polypeptide(L)'
;FPNATLWGWNKENAVHVTTPILILSGLLDTQVLTAWEQQLYDEVASTKKVLIKMACASHFALLEGSTLWAGPHTIVQSATADWVIGESFNGASHGIFNVSMTGAISPE
;
A
#
# COMPACT_ATOMS: atom_id res chain seq x y z
N PHE A 1 -28.65 -4.04 0.25
CA PHE A 1 -27.49 -3.25 -0.21
C PHE A 1 -26.59 -4.16 -1.02
N PRO A 2 -26.24 -3.84 -2.28
CA PRO A 2 -25.30 -4.65 -3.02
C PRO A 2 -23.93 -4.52 -2.33
N ASN A 3 -23.46 -5.62 -1.75
CA ASN A 3 -22.12 -5.74 -1.19
C ASN A 3 -21.19 -6.07 -2.36
N ALA A 4 -20.53 -5.05 -2.91
CA ALA A 4 -19.41 -5.28 -3.80
C ALA A 4 -18.23 -5.78 -2.96
N THR A 5 -18.26 -7.08 -2.59
CA THR A 5 -16.98 -7.75 -2.36
C THR A 5 -16.30 -7.73 -3.71
N LEU A 6 -15.28 -6.87 -3.85
CA LEU A 6 -14.41 -6.84 -5.03
C LEU A 6 -13.94 -8.27 -5.25
N TRP A 7 -14.59 -8.97 -6.17
CA TRP A 7 -14.20 -10.29 -6.66
C TRP A 7 -14.09 -11.37 -5.58
N GLY A 8 -14.93 -11.32 -4.54
CA GLY A 8 -14.92 -12.31 -3.46
C GLY A 8 -13.84 -12.08 -2.41
N TRP A 9 -13.22 -10.89 -2.34
CA TRP A 9 -12.32 -10.55 -1.24
C TRP A 9 -13.06 -10.56 0.11
N ASN A 10 -12.60 -11.43 1.02
CA ASN A 10 -13.07 -11.57 2.39
C ASN A 10 -11.97 -12.26 3.21
N LYS A 11 -12.15 -12.33 4.53
CA LYS A 11 -11.21 -12.99 5.43
C LYS A 11 -10.96 -14.46 5.06
N GLU A 12 -12.00 -15.17 4.63
CA GLU A 12 -11.92 -16.58 4.23
C GLU A 12 -11.02 -16.79 3.00
N ASN A 13 -10.97 -15.83 2.07
CA ASN A 13 -10.18 -15.91 0.85
C ASN A 13 -8.81 -15.25 0.99
N ALA A 14 -8.69 -14.21 1.83
CA ALA A 14 -7.44 -13.51 2.09
C ALA A 14 -6.36 -14.43 2.65
N VAL A 15 -6.74 -15.39 3.51
CA VAL A 15 -5.80 -16.40 4.06
C VAL A 15 -5.18 -17.31 3.00
N HIS A 16 -5.71 -17.33 1.77
CA HIS A 16 -5.13 -18.09 0.66
C HIS A 16 -4.07 -17.30 -0.12
N VAL A 17 -3.96 -15.99 0.11
CA VAL A 17 -2.91 -15.16 -0.49
C VAL A 17 -1.60 -15.33 0.29
N THR A 18 -0.74 -16.18 -0.24
CA THR A 18 0.57 -16.54 0.34
C THR A 18 1.76 -15.94 -0.41
N THR A 19 1.52 -15.35 -1.58
CA THR A 19 2.53 -14.66 -2.39
C THR A 19 2.99 -13.36 -1.74
N PRO A 20 4.24 -12.90 -1.95
CA PRO A 20 4.68 -11.58 -1.51
C PRO A 20 3.73 -10.48 -1.99
N ILE A 21 3.30 -9.60 -1.09
CA ILE A 21 2.33 -8.54 -1.38
C ILE A 21 2.79 -7.17 -0.90
N LEU A 22 2.70 -6.18 -1.79
CA LEU A 22 2.85 -4.76 -1.48
C LEU A 22 1.48 -4.10 -1.58
N ILE A 23 1.10 -3.35 -0.56
CA ILE A 23 -0.13 -2.57 -0.50
C ILE A 23 0.26 -1.09 -0.40
N LEU A 24 -0.28 -0.27 -1.30
CA LEU A 24 -0.04 1.17 -1.35
C LEU A 24 -1.34 1.89 -0.99
N SER A 25 -1.32 2.65 0.10
CA SER A 25 -2.48 3.32 0.68
C SER A 25 -2.30 4.83 0.64
N GLY A 26 -3.24 5.52 -0.01
CA GLY A 26 -3.29 6.98 -0.02
C GLY A 26 -4.10 7.50 1.16
N LEU A 27 -3.52 8.34 2.03
CA LEU A 27 -4.25 8.87 3.19
C LEU A 27 -5.36 9.87 2.84
N LEU A 28 -5.43 10.34 1.58
CA LEU A 28 -6.52 11.15 1.04
C LEU A 28 -7.45 10.35 0.10
N ASP A 29 -7.32 9.03 0.04
CA ASP A 29 -8.25 8.19 -0.72
C ASP A 29 -9.65 8.21 -0.07
N THR A 30 -10.65 8.62 -0.84
CA THR A 30 -12.06 8.65 -0.42
C THR A 30 -12.92 7.60 -1.13
N GLN A 31 -12.34 6.79 -2.02
CA GLN A 31 -13.01 5.68 -2.71
C GLN A 31 -12.77 4.37 -1.98
N VAL A 32 -11.51 4.08 -1.65
CA VAL A 32 -11.09 2.93 -0.84
C VAL A 32 -10.54 3.45 0.48
N LEU A 33 -11.24 3.16 1.57
CA LEU A 33 -10.83 3.65 2.88
C LEU A 33 -9.58 2.91 3.36
N THR A 34 -8.66 3.65 3.98
CA THR A 34 -7.40 3.12 4.54
C THR A 34 -7.61 1.96 5.52
N ALA A 35 -8.75 1.93 6.22
CA ALA A 35 -9.13 0.82 7.10
C ALA A 35 -9.29 -0.52 6.35
N TRP A 36 -9.76 -0.50 5.10
CA TRP A 36 -9.91 -1.72 4.30
C TRP A 36 -8.57 -2.25 3.79
N GLU A 37 -7.63 -1.35 3.49
CA GLU A 37 -6.26 -1.71 3.11
C GLU A 37 -5.47 -2.26 4.30
N GLN A 38 -5.69 -1.70 5.50
CA GLN A 38 -5.20 -2.27 6.75
C GLN A 38 -5.77 -3.67 6.98
N GLN A 39 -7.09 -3.85 6.81
CA GLN A 39 -7.72 -5.16 6.94
C GLN A 39 -7.14 -6.16 5.93
N LEU A 40 -6.95 -5.76 4.67
CA LEU A 40 -6.26 -6.56 3.65
C LEU A 40 -4.87 -7.00 4.12
N TYR A 41 -4.06 -6.07 4.64
CA TYR A 41 -2.75 -6.38 5.19
C TYR A 41 -2.82 -7.40 6.33
N ASP A 42 -3.78 -7.25 7.24
CA ASP A 42 -3.92 -8.12 8.41
C ASP A 42 -4.36 -9.54 8.03
N GLU A 43 -5.25 -9.67 7.05
CA GLU A 43 -5.91 -10.93 6.69
C GLU A 43 -5.09 -11.83 5.74
N VAL A 44 -4.17 -11.28 4.94
CA VAL A 44 -3.34 -12.10 4.03
C VAL A 44 -2.31 -12.94 4.78
N ALA A 45 -2.16 -14.19 4.33
CA ALA A 45 -1.25 -15.18 4.93
C ALA A 45 0.22 -15.05 4.51
N SER A 46 0.52 -14.13 3.60
CA SER A 46 1.88 -13.89 3.14
C SER A 46 2.80 -13.47 4.30
N THR A 47 3.95 -14.15 4.40
CA THR A 47 5.01 -13.77 5.36
C THR A 47 5.83 -12.58 4.88
N LYS A 48 5.75 -12.27 3.57
CA LYS A 48 6.35 -11.07 2.97
C LYS A 48 5.24 -10.12 2.56
N LYS A 49 4.86 -9.23 3.48
CA LYS A 49 3.77 -8.28 3.25
C LYS A 49 4.13 -6.90 3.76
N VAL A 50 3.99 -5.89 2.92
CA VAL A 50 4.24 -4.50 3.28
C VAL A 50 3.01 -3.65 2.97
N LEU A 51 2.64 -2.77 3.90
CA LEU A 51 1.66 -1.71 3.70
C LEU A 51 2.35 -0.36 3.82
N ILE A 52 2.20 0.49 2.81
CA ILE A 52 2.75 1.85 2.80
C ILE A 52 1.59 2.85 2.84
N LYS A 53 1.53 3.68 3.87
CA LYS A 53 0.56 4.77 4.04
C LYS A 53 1.19 6.10 3.65
N MET A 54 0.69 6.71 2.59
CA MET A 54 1.27 7.92 2.00
C MET A 54 0.42 9.14 2.36
N ALA A 55 1.03 10.09 3.09
CA ALA A 55 0.45 11.42 3.28
C ALA A 55 0.18 12.08 1.92
N CYS A 56 -0.79 12.97 1.84
CA CYS A 56 -1.09 13.75 0.64
C CYS A 56 -1.43 12.96 -0.64
N ALA A 57 -1.57 11.62 -0.59
CA ALA A 57 -1.88 10.78 -1.75
C ALA A 57 -3.36 10.40 -1.81
N SER A 58 -4.00 10.54 -2.97
CA SER A 58 -5.41 10.14 -3.17
C SER A 58 -5.53 8.75 -3.78
N HIS A 59 -6.75 8.37 -4.16
CA HIS A 59 -7.05 7.15 -4.93
C HIS A 59 -6.18 7.01 -6.19
N PHE A 60 -5.78 8.14 -6.78
CA PHE A 60 -4.98 8.18 -7.99
C PHE A 60 -3.48 8.39 -7.71
N ALA A 61 -2.98 7.97 -6.54
CA ALA A 61 -1.58 8.13 -6.12
C ALA A 61 -0.54 7.80 -7.20
N LEU A 62 -0.81 6.78 -8.04
CA LEU A 62 0.06 6.38 -9.16
C LEU A 62 0.24 7.46 -10.23
N LEU A 63 -0.76 8.33 -10.42
CA LEU A 63 -0.79 9.40 -11.40
C LEU A 63 -0.42 10.76 -10.79
N GLU A 64 -0.19 10.80 -9.48
CA GLU A 64 0.13 12.02 -8.74
C GLU A 64 1.64 12.30 -8.75
N GLY A 65 1.97 13.56 -8.49
CA GLY A 65 3.33 14.09 -8.58
C GLY A 65 3.48 15.07 -9.75
N SER A 66 4.50 15.91 -9.67
CA SER A 66 4.81 16.90 -10.70
C SER A 66 6.31 17.17 -10.76
N THR A 67 6.76 17.83 -11.82
CA THR A 67 8.16 18.28 -11.94
C THR A 67 8.55 19.35 -10.90
N LEU A 68 7.57 20.03 -10.30
CA LEU A 68 7.78 21.06 -9.29
C LEU A 68 7.76 20.52 -7.86
N TRP A 69 7.07 19.39 -7.65
CA TRP A 69 6.98 18.71 -6.38
C TRP A 69 6.75 17.21 -6.61
N ALA A 70 7.78 16.43 -6.26
CA ALA A 70 7.72 14.97 -6.26
C ALA A 70 6.76 14.44 -5.18
N GLY A 71 6.79 15.09 -4.01
CA GLY A 71 5.98 14.71 -2.86
C GLY A 71 6.19 13.26 -2.42
N PRO A 72 5.22 12.68 -1.69
CA PRO A 72 5.23 11.27 -1.30
C PRO A 72 4.92 10.33 -2.48
N HIS A 73 4.39 10.83 -3.59
CA HIS A 73 3.88 10.03 -4.69
C HIS A 73 4.97 9.27 -5.46
N THR A 74 6.22 9.77 -5.45
CA THR A 74 7.38 9.05 -6.01
C THR A 74 7.68 7.73 -5.29
N ILE A 75 7.13 7.54 -4.08
CA ILE A 75 7.21 6.24 -3.41
C ILE A 75 6.45 5.16 -4.17
N VAL A 76 5.38 5.49 -4.90
CA VAL A 76 4.62 4.49 -5.66
C VAL A 76 5.54 3.77 -6.67
N GLN A 77 6.31 4.51 -7.46
CA GLN A 77 7.18 3.90 -8.47
C GLN A 77 8.40 3.22 -7.84
N SER A 78 9.06 3.88 -6.87
CA SER A 78 10.27 3.32 -6.23
C SER A 78 9.96 2.07 -5.39
N ALA A 79 8.92 2.09 -4.56
CA ALA A 79 8.50 0.93 -3.77
C ALA A 79 8.06 -0.23 -4.67
N THR A 80 7.37 0.04 -5.78
CA THR A 80 7.00 -1.01 -6.74
C THR A 80 8.23 -1.65 -7.36
N ALA A 81 9.23 -0.86 -7.74
CA ALA A 81 10.49 -1.39 -8.29
C ALA A 81 11.25 -2.24 -7.26
N ASP A 82 11.43 -1.72 -6.04
CA ASP A 82 12.10 -2.44 -4.95
C ASP A 82 11.38 -3.76 -4.61
N TRP A 83 10.04 -3.74 -4.64
CA TRP A 83 9.23 -4.92 -4.37
C TRP A 83 9.34 -5.98 -5.47
N VAL A 84 9.25 -5.57 -6.73
CA VAL A 84 9.35 -6.50 -7.88
C VAL A 84 10.75 -7.11 -7.97
N ILE A 85 11.80 -6.35 -7.65
CA ILE A 85 13.19 -6.81 -7.78
C ILE A 85 13.65 -7.58 -6.54
N GLY A 86 13.29 -7.12 -5.35
CA GLY A 86 13.86 -7.59 -4.09
C GLY A 86 12.85 -8.04 -3.03
N GLU A 87 11.55 -7.97 -3.30
CA GLU A 87 10.47 -8.30 -2.34
C GLU A 87 10.64 -7.57 -1.01
N SER A 88 11.10 -6.32 -1.07
CA SER A 88 11.35 -5.49 0.10
C SER A 88 11.03 -4.03 -0.18
N PHE A 89 10.78 -3.28 0.87
CA PHE A 89 10.69 -1.83 0.86
C PHE A 89 11.55 -1.30 2.00
N ASN A 90 12.46 -0.37 1.70
CA ASN A 90 13.41 0.16 2.69
C ASN A 90 14.17 -0.95 3.46
N GLY A 91 14.54 -2.03 2.75
CA GLY A 91 15.23 -3.20 3.31
C GLY A 91 14.34 -4.16 4.12
N ALA A 92 13.06 -3.87 4.29
CA ALA A 92 12.12 -4.72 5.02
C ALA A 92 11.19 -5.48 4.06
N SER A 93 11.06 -6.80 4.25
CA SER A 93 10.08 -7.61 3.51
C SER A 93 8.73 -7.71 4.23
N HIS A 94 8.61 -7.14 5.43
CA HIS A 94 7.40 -7.14 6.23
C HIS A 94 7.27 -5.86 7.06
N GLY A 95 6.06 -5.32 7.18
CA GLY A 95 5.77 -4.21 8.08
C GLY A 95 4.81 -3.18 7.49
N ILE A 96 4.47 -2.19 8.32
CA ILE A 96 3.66 -1.04 7.93
C ILE A 96 4.54 0.21 8.04
N PHE A 97 4.48 1.05 7.01
CA PHE A 97 5.31 2.24 6.91
C PHE A 97 4.46 3.47 6.58
N ASN A 98 4.81 4.58 7.21
CA ASN A 98 4.30 5.90 6.88
C ASN A 98 5.28 6.63 5.96
N VAL A 99 4.73 7.34 4.98
CA VAL A 99 5.47 8.25 4.10
C VAL A 99 4.89 9.65 4.31
N SER A 100 5.71 10.54 4.85
CA SER A 100 5.32 11.94 5.07
C SER A 100 5.18 12.72 3.76
N MET A 101 4.61 13.92 3.81
CA MET A 101 4.50 14.83 2.65
C MET A 101 5.84 15.18 1.97
N THR A 102 6.96 14.95 2.66
CA THR A 102 8.31 15.18 2.13
C THR A 102 8.94 13.94 1.51
N GLY A 103 8.26 12.79 1.56
CA GLY A 103 8.79 11.50 1.14
C GLY A 103 9.59 10.77 2.23
N ALA A 104 9.75 11.34 3.43
CA ALA A 104 10.41 10.65 4.54
C ALA A 104 9.62 9.41 4.97
N ILE A 105 10.32 8.28 5.07
CA ILE A 105 9.78 6.96 5.44
C ILE A 105 10.00 6.73 6.94
N SER A 106 8.99 6.27 7.64
CA SER A 106 9.09 5.78 9.02
C SER A 106 8.26 4.51 9.20
N PRO A 107 8.63 3.59 10.11
CA PRO A 107 7.72 2.54 10.54
C PRO A 107 6.48 3.17 11.21
N GLU A 108 5.35 2.46 11.16
CA GLU A 108 4.15 2.76 11.95
C GLU A 108 4.20 2.12 13.33
#